data_AF-A0A158CMS9-F1
#
_entry.id   AF-A0A158CMS9-F1
#
_cell.length_a   1.000
_cell.length_b   1.000
_cell.length_c   1.000
_cell.angle_alpha   90.00
_cell.angle_beta   90.00
_cell.angle_gamma   90.00
#
_symmetry.space_group_name_H-M   'P 1'
#
loop_
_entity.id
_entity.type
_entity.pdbx_description
1 polymer ?
#
loop_
_entity_poly.entity_id
_entity_poly.type
_entity_poly.pdbx_seq_one_letter_code
_entity_poly.pdbx_strand_id
1 'polypeptide(L)' 'MKALIWHCKKDIQYDTGLDPRIEHGRDAIIEVSICGSDFHLVDGFMPGMKPGGVMRQEFIGKWLKLAETTRR' A
#
# COMPACT_ATOMS: atom_id res chain seq x y z
N MET A 1 -7.64 -4.05 -6.54
CA MET A 1 -6.64 -4.93 -5.89
C MET A 1 -7.13 -5.38 -4.52
N LYS A 2 -6.66 -6.51 -3.98
CA LYS A 2 -6.87 -6.86 -2.56
C LYS A 2 -5.75 -6.31 -1.69
N ALA A 3 -6.07 -5.79 -0.51
CA ALA A 3 -5.11 -5.19 0.42
C ALA A 3 -5.60 -5.24 1.87
N LEU A 4 -4.68 -5.05 2.82
CA LEU A 4 -5.06 -4.71 4.19
C LEU A 4 -5.51 -3.26 4.21
N ILE A 5 -6.76 -3.01 4.58
CA ILE A 5 -7.38 -1.69 4.61
C ILE A 5 -7.67 -1.31 6.05
N TRP A 6 -7.27 -0.10 6.43
CA TRP A 6 -7.60 0.46 7.73
C TRP A 6 -9.00 1.07 7.72
N HIS A 7 -9.84 0.65 8.66
CA HIS A 7 -11.18 1.20 8.86
C HIS A 7 -11.23 2.11 10.09
N CYS A 8 -10.72 1.62 11.22
CA CYS A 8 -10.53 2.40 12.43
C CYS A 8 -9.48 1.76 13.35
N LYS A 9 -9.25 2.35 14.53
CA LYS A 9 -8.32 1.80 15.52
C LYS A 9 -8.68 0.36 15.85
N LYS A 10 -7.70 -0.56 15.76
CA LYS A 10 -7.87 -2.01 15.94
C LYS A 10 -8.78 -2.71 14.91
N ASP A 11 -9.15 -2.04 13.82
CA ASP A 11 -9.96 -2.61 12.75
C ASP A 11 -9.23 -2.46 11.40
N ILE A 12 -8.51 -3.52 11.05
CA ILE A 12 -7.82 -3.68 9.76
C ILE A 12 -8.37 -4.95 9.13
N GLN A 13 -8.83 -4.84 7.89
CA GLN A 13 -9.48 -5.94 7.18
C GLN A 13 -8.80 -6.19 5.84
N TYR A 14 -8.84 -7.45 5.38
CA TYR A 14 -8.39 -7.79 4.04
C TYR A 14 -9.54 -7.55 3.04
N ASP A 15 -9.51 -6.40 2.37
CA ASP A 15 -10.62 -5.92 1.55
C ASP A 15 -10.16 -5.49 0.14
N THR A 16 -11.11 -5.09 -0.70
CA THR A 16 -10.91 -4.67 -2.08
C THR A 16 -10.66 -3.16 -2.15
N GLY A 17 -9.44 -2.78 -2.50
CA GLY A 17 -9.06 -1.42 -2.84
C GLY A 17 -9.05 -1.16 -4.35
N LEU A 18 -8.91 0.11 -4.72
CA LEU A 18 -8.70 0.52 -6.12
C LEU A 18 -7.35 -0.02 -6.63
N ASP A 19 -7.31 -0.42 -7.90
CA ASP A 19 -6.05 -0.80 -8.52
C ASP A 19 -5.12 0.41 -8.68
N PRO A 20 -3.80 0.23 -8.50
CA PRO A 20 -2.85 1.31 -8.59
C PRO A 20 -2.70 1.73 -10.06
N ARG A 21 -2.53 3.02 -10.27
CA ARG A 21 -2.27 3.60 -11.59
C ARG A 21 -1.03 4.48 -11.53
N ILE A 22 -0.37 4.61 -12.67
CA ILE A 22 0.71 5.58 -12.86
C ILE A 22 0.06 6.96 -12.95
N GLU A 23 0.43 7.89 -12.08
CA GLU A 23 -0.08 9.27 -12.09
C GLU A 23 1.01 10.26 -12.55
N HIS A 24 2.27 9.92 -12.31
CA HIS A 24 3.42 10.71 -12.68
C HIS A 24 4.45 9.89 -13.47
N GLY A 25 5.25 10.60 -14.28
CA GLY A 25 6.26 9.99 -15.15
C GLY A 25 7.38 9.23 -14.41
N ARG A 26 7.50 9.36 -13.09
CA ARG A 26 8.49 8.65 -12.27
C ARG A 26 7.92 7.48 -11.48
N ASP A 27 6.64 7.20 -11.63
CA ASP A 27 5.98 6.16 -10.86
C ASP A 27 6.31 4.77 -11.38
N ALA A 28 6.03 3.79 -10.54
CA ALA A 28 6.11 2.39 -10.87
C ALA A 28 5.05 1.60 -10.10
N ILE A 29 4.62 0.49 -10.69
CA ILE A 29 3.70 -0.46 -10.05
C ILE A 29 4.48 -1.74 -9.78
N ILE A 30 4.42 -2.17 -8.52
CA ILE A 30 5.13 -3.33 -7.99
C ILE A 30 4.10 -4.32 -7.42
N GLU A 31 4.26 -5.59 -7.75
CA GLU A 31 3.57 -6.68 -7.07
C GLU A 31 4.27 -6.97 -5.75
N VAL A 32 3.55 -6.81 -4.64
CA VAL A 32 4.14 -6.87 -3.30
C VAL A 32 3.90 -8.23 -2.62
N SER A 33 4.94 -8.78 -2.00
CA SER A 33 4.83 -9.87 -1.03
C SER A 33 4.90 -9.33 0.41
N ILE A 34 4.51 -10.16 1.39
CA ILE A 34 4.33 -9.72 2.79
C ILE A 34 5.63 -9.61 3.58
N CYS A 35 5.78 -8.50 4.32
CA CYS A 35 6.79 -8.28 5.35
C CYS A 35 6.08 -7.95 6.67
N GLY A 36 6.61 -8.42 7.80
CA GLY A 36 5.87 -8.60 9.06
C GLY A 36 5.87 -7.42 10.05
N SER A 37 6.15 -6.20 9.63
CA SER A 37 6.38 -5.05 10.54
C SER A 37 5.15 -4.18 10.83
N ASP A 38 4.02 -4.37 10.12
CA ASP A 38 2.85 -3.48 10.22
C ASP A 38 2.08 -3.55 11.57
N PHE A 39 2.50 -4.39 12.53
CA PHE A 39 1.85 -4.52 13.84
C PHE A 39 1.76 -3.19 14.60
N HIS A 40 2.76 -2.31 14.46
CA HIS A 40 2.78 -1.03 15.18
C HIS A 40 1.65 -0.07 14.77
N LEU A 41 1.02 -0.28 13.61
CA LEU A 41 -0.02 0.60 13.10
C LEU A 41 -1.44 0.22 13.58
N VAL A 42 -1.62 -0.99 14.13
CA VAL A 42 -2.93 -1.51 14.56
C VAL A 42 -3.56 -0.63 15.66
N ASP A 43 -2.76 -0.13 16.58
CA ASP A 43 -3.23 0.66 17.72
C ASP A 43 -3.46 2.16 17.42
N GLY A 44 -3.35 2.56 16.15
CA GLY A 44 -3.61 3.93 15.71
C GLY A 44 -2.47 4.89 16.06
N PHE A 45 -1.22 4.40 16.08
CA PHE A 45 -0.05 5.20 16.43
C PHE A 45 0.38 6.19 15.34
N MET A 46 -0.29 6.19 14.17
CA MET A 46 0.03 7.08 13.06
C MET A 46 -1.01 8.21 12.96
N PRO A 47 -0.62 9.47 13.28
CA PRO A 47 -1.51 10.62 13.16
C PRO A 47 -1.95 10.80 11.70
N GLY A 48 -3.25 11.03 11.49
CA GLY A 48 -3.80 11.35 10.16
C GLY A 48 -4.24 10.15 9.31
N MET A 49 -4.28 8.93 9.86
CA MET A 49 -4.91 7.78 9.18
C MET A 49 -6.39 8.05 8.90
N LYS A 50 -6.81 7.78 7.66
CA LYS A 50 -8.20 7.93 7.19
C LYS A 50 -8.78 6.57 6.81
N PRO A 51 -10.08 6.32 7.07
CA PRO A 51 -10.72 5.08 6.69
C PRO A 51 -10.56 4.83 5.18
N GLY A 52 -10.26 3.60 4.80
CA GLY A 52 -9.96 3.21 3.42
C GLY A 52 -8.48 3.30 3.04
N GLY A 53 -7.59 3.70 3.97
CA GLY A 53 -6.15 3.69 3.75
C GLY A 53 -5.60 2.27 3.59
N VAL A 54 -4.83 2.02 2.52
CA VAL A 54 -4.10 0.77 2.34
C VAL A 54 -2.90 0.73 3.28
N MET A 55 -2.82 -0.33 4.06
CA MET A 55 -1.75 -0.59 5.03
C MET A 55 -0.64 -1.35 4.35
N ARG A 56 0.61 -0.88 4.53
CA ARG A 56 1.90 -1.56 4.31
C ARG A 56 3.00 -0.51 4.29
N GLN A 57 3.97 -0.60 5.19
CA GLN A 57 5.14 0.31 5.15
C GLN A 57 6.35 -0.31 4.44
N GLU A 58 6.49 -1.63 4.52
CA GLU A 58 7.64 -2.37 4.00
C GLU A 58 7.20 -3.52 3.09
N PHE A 59 7.91 -3.70 1.98
CA PHE A 59 7.61 -4.76 1.04
C PHE A 59 8.85 -5.20 0.29
N ILE A 60 8.82 -6.46 -0.13
CA ILE A 60 9.64 -6.97 -1.23
C ILE A 60 8.68 -7.26 -2.37
N GLY A 61 9.12 -7.10 -3.61
CA GLY A 61 8.21 -7.26 -4.73
C GLY A 61 8.87 -7.34 -6.07
N LYS A 62 8.04 -7.53 -7.09
CA LYS A 62 8.43 -7.62 -8.49
C LYS A 62 7.87 -6.43 -9.28
N TRP A 63 8.68 -5.86 -10.15
CA TRP A 63 8.23 -4.82 -11.08
C TRP A 63 7.17 -5.37 -12.04
N LEU A 64 6.01 -4.71 -12.09
CA LEU A 64 4.96 -5.00 -13.08
C LEU A 64 4.92 -3.94 -14.19
N LYS A 65 5.04 -2.66 -13.82
CA LYS A 65 4.98 -1.55 -14.78
C LYS A 65 5.87 -0.39 -14.33
N LEU A 66 6.48 0.27 -15.31
CA LEU A 66 7.22 1.52 -15.13
C LEU A 66 6.56 2.61 -15.96
N ALA A 67 6.53 3.84 -15.43
CA ALA A 67 6.27 5.00 -16.24
C ALA A 67 7.40 5.21 -17.27
N GLU A 68 7.05 5.76 -18.43
CA GLU A 68 7.95 5.83 -19.59
C GLU A 68 9.24 6.61 -19.30
N THR A 69 9.15 7.70 -18.54
CA THR A 69 10.30 8.53 -18.17
C THR A 69 11.17 7.96 -17.04
N THR A 70 10.74 6.88 -16.36
CA THR A 70 11.54 6.21 -15.31
C THR A 70 12.70 5.40 -15.89
N ARG A 71 12.71 5.09 -17.20
CA ARG A 71 13.70 4.21 -17.86
C ARG A 71 15.05 4.86 -18.22
N ARG A 72 15.47 5.93 -17.54
CA ARG A 72 16.75 6.61 -17.84
C ARG A 72 17.94 5.94 -17.17
#